data_AF-A0A0K2T7G0-F1
#
_entry.id   AF-A0A0K2T7G0-F1
#
_cell.length_a   1.000
_cell.length_b   1.000
_cell.length_c   1.000
_cell.angle_alpha   90.00
_cell.angle_beta   90.00
_cell.angle_gamma   90.00
#
_symmetry.space_group_name_H-M   'P 1'
#
loop_
_entity.id
_entity.type
_entity.pdbx_description
1 polymer ?
#
loop_
_entity_poly.entity_id
_entity_poly.type
_entity_poly.pdbx_seq_one_letter_code
_entity_poly.pdbx_strand_id
1 'polypeptide(L)'
;MISKIAIIFFGFVGLSLASFKANLANNEATVLQEIRLNSVRMAEANLHNENLCFFRTMCAVGTQRTVPIMTLAAGIVGFRKILDKVMDDIRDSGINEYNFPSIYRAVASYEVGISTKNLDLCEKLFPCIQTATHLLNEAVTVKHRNSRATCNAVGSLCPGVSIGCALCGVFAPGTCGQQCIVGGIYCGVSSYSCSYKDKED
;
A
#
# COMPACT_ATOMS: atom_id res chain seq x y z
N MET A 1 24.27 -3.91 70.77
CA MET A 1 24.40 -5.08 69.88
C MET A 1 23.27 -5.06 68.84
N ILE A 2 23.16 -4.01 68.03
CA ILE A 2 22.12 -3.84 67.00
C ILE A 2 22.72 -2.95 65.89
N SER A 3 23.52 -3.53 64.99
CA SER A 3 24.00 -2.83 63.80
C SER A 3 24.54 -3.87 62.83
N LYS A 4 23.65 -4.56 62.09
CA LYS A 4 24.01 -5.46 60.98
C LYS A 4 22.86 -5.91 60.06
N ILE A 5 21.69 -5.25 60.06
CA ILE A 5 20.52 -5.65 59.24
C ILE A 5 20.07 -4.47 58.34
N ALA A 6 20.97 -3.93 57.51
CA ALA A 6 20.60 -2.82 56.63
C ALA A 6 21.15 -2.90 55.19
N ILE A 7 21.87 -3.96 54.81
CA ILE A 7 22.60 -3.97 53.52
C ILE A 7 21.99 -4.93 52.47
N ILE A 8 20.97 -5.74 52.79
CA ILE A 8 20.48 -6.77 51.85
C ILE A 8 19.31 -6.28 50.96
N PHE A 9 18.64 -5.15 51.26
CA PHE A 9 17.40 -4.79 50.56
C PHE A 9 17.54 -3.93 49.29
N PHE A 10 18.72 -3.40 48.97
CA PHE A 10 18.89 -2.52 47.79
C PHE A 10 19.28 -3.24 46.48
N GLY A 11 19.44 -4.57 46.49
CA GLY A 11 19.87 -5.34 45.32
C GLY A 11 18.76 -5.84 44.39
N PHE A 12 17.49 -5.83 44.81
CA PHE A 12 16.42 -6.55 44.08
C PHE A 12 15.44 -5.68 43.30
N VAL A 13 15.44 -4.36 43.49
CA VAL A 13 14.48 -3.47 42.81
C VAL A 13 14.94 -3.06 41.40
N GLY A 14 16.24 -3.13 41.11
CA GLY A 14 16.80 -2.79 39.80
C GLY A 14 16.60 -3.85 38.71
N LEU A 15 16.49 -5.12 39.06
CA LEU A 15 16.40 -6.23 38.10
C LEU A 15 14.99 -6.41 37.50
N SER A 16 13.95 -5.92 38.20
CA SER A 16 12.56 -6.04 37.78
C SER A 16 12.18 -5.02 36.70
N LEU A 17 12.70 -3.79 36.77
CA LEU A 17 12.37 -2.74 35.79
C LEU A 17 12.89 -3.04 34.38
N ALA A 18 14.09 -3.59 34.26
CA ALA A 18 14.66 -3.98 32.97
C ALA A 18 13.87 -5.14 32.34
N SER A 19 13.49 -6.15 33.14
CA SER A 19 12.67 -7.27 32.69
C SER A 19 11.25 -6.84 32.32
N PHE A 20 10.67 -5.85 33.01
CA PHE A 20 9.34 -5.32 32.67
C PHE A 20 9.36 -4.45 31.42
N LYS A 21 10.40 -3.61 31.25
CA LYS A 21 10.59 -2.78 30.05
C LYS A 21 10.93 -3.63 28.82
N ALA A 22 11.70 -4.72 29.00
CA ALA A 22 11.97 -5.70 27.96
C ALA A 22 10.72 -6.52 27.60
N ASN A 23 9.86 -6.89 28.56
CA ASN A 23 8.58 -7.55 28.26
C ASN A 23 7.59 -6.61 27.58
N LEU A 24 7.53 -5.32 27.95
CA LEU A 24 6.71 -4.34 27.24
C LEU A 24 7.21 -4.08 25.83
N ALA A 25 8.52 -3.92 25.64
CA ALA A 25 9.12 -3.76 24.32
C ALA A 25 8.96 -5.01 23.45
N ASN A 26 9.08 -6.22 24.03
CA ASN A 26 8.81 -7.46 23.32
C ASN A 26 7.34 -7.57 22.94
N ASN A 27 6.41 -7.28 23.86
CA ASN A 27 4.97 -7.33 23.57
C ASN A 27 4.56 -6.28 22.53
N GLU A 28 5.13 -5.08 22.57
CA GLU A 28 4.87 -4.04 21.58
C GLU A 28 5.42 -4.44 20.20
N ALA A 29 6.60 -5.06 20.16
CA ALA A 29 7.18 -5.60 18.92
C ALA A 29 6.34 -6.76 18.34
N THR A 30 5.88 -7.72 19.15
CA THR A 30 5.00 -8.80 18.68
C THR A 30 3.63 -8.27 18.25
N VAL A 31 3.03 -7.35 19.01
CA VAL A 31 1.74 -6.75 18.62
C VAL A 31 1.88 -5.96 17.32
N LEU A 32 2.95 -5.19 17.15
CA LEU A 32 3.19 -4.46 15.91
C LEU A 32 3.43 -5.40 14.72
N GLN A 33 4.14 -6.51 14.94
CA GLN A 33 4.37 -7.53 13.92
C GLN A 33 3.06 -8.22 13.49
N GLU A 34 2.19 -8.55 14.44
CA GLU A 34 0.86 -9.10 14.16
C GLU A 34 -0.03 -8.08 13.42
N ILE A 35 0.00 -6.80 13.81
CA ILE A 35 -0.73 -5.74 13.10
C ILE A 35 -0.23 -5.61 11.66
N ARG A 36 1.09 -5.63 11.43
CA ARG A 36 1.69 -5.63 10.09
C ARG A 36 1.21 -6.82 9.28
N LEU A 37 1.34 -8.02 9.81
CA LEU A 37 0.94 -9.24 9.11
C LEU A 37 -0.56 -9.26 8.79
N ASN A 38 -1.41 -8.83 9.73
CA ASN A 38 -2.85 -8.74 9.50
C ASN A 38 -3.19 -7.68 8.45
N SER A 39 -2.47 -6.54 8.45
CA SER A 39 -2.63 -5.51 7.42
C SER A 39 -2.25 -6.02 6.03
N VAL A 40 -1.18 -6.81 5.93
CA VAL A 40 -0.75 -7.46 4.68
C VAL A 40 -1.79 -8.49 4.21
N ARG A 41 -2.31 -9.33 5.12
CA ARG A 41 -3.37 -10.30 4.78
C ARG A 41 -4.64 -9.61 4.30
N MET A 42 -5.03 -8.50 4.93
CA MET A 42 -6.17 -7.69 4.48
C MET A 42 -5.90 -7.08 3.11
N ALA A 43 -4.70 -6.53 2.88
CA ALA A 43 -4.32 -6.02 1.58
C ALA A 43 -4.38 -7.13 0.51
N GLU A 44 -3.80 -8.28 0.78
CA GLU A 44 -3.86 -9.45 -0.11
C GLU A 44 -5.29 -9.87 -0.43
N ALA A 45 -6.17 -9.96 0.57
CA ALA A 45 -7.57 -10.32 0.35
C ALA A 45 -8.32 -9.28 -0.49
N ASN A 46 -8.02 -7.99 -0.30
CA ASN A 46 -8.60 -6.92 -1.13
C ASN A 46 -8.05 -6.98 -2.56
N LEU A 47 -6.72 -7.07 -2.74
CA LEU A 47 -6.08 -7.20 -4.06
C LEU A 47 -6.50 -8.47 -4.80
N HIS A 48 -6.84 -9.54 -4.09
CA HIS A 48 -7.32 -10.77 -4.70
C HIS A 48 -8.66 -10.57 -5.43
N ASN A 49 -9.52 -9.73 -4.86
CA ASN A 49 -10.82 -9.38 -5.45
C ASN A 49 -10.71 -8.28 -6.53
N GLU A 50 -9.52 -7.70 -6.70
CA GLU A 50 -9.32 -6.65 -7.69
C GLU A 50 -9.27 -7.16 -9.12
N ASN A 51 -9.74 -6.30 -10.02
CA ASN A 51 -9.81 -6.61 -11.44
C ASN A 51 -8.42 -6.62 -12.09
N LEU A 52 -8.24 -7.44 -13.13
CA LEU A 52 -7.03 -7.48 -13.97
C LEU A 52 -6.65 -6.10 -14.56
N CYS A 53 -7.63 -5.19 -14.66
CA CYS A 53 -7.45 -3.79 -15.00
C CYS A 53 -6.50 -3.03 -14.06
N PHE A 54 -6.51 -3.36 -12.77
CA PHE A 54 -5.60 -2.76 -11.81
C PHE A 54 -4.14 -3.10 -12.16
N PHE A 55 -3.83 -4.37 -12.38
CA PHE A 55 -2.48 -4.83 -12.78
C PHE A 55 -2.07 -4.27 -14.14
N ARG A 56 -2.99 -4.16 -15.11
CA ARG A 56 -2.72 -3.48 -16.39
C ARG A 56 -2.29 -2.03 -16.16
N THR A 57 -2.98 -1.31 -15.28
CA THR A 57 -2.65 0.08 -15.03
C THR A 57 -1.35 0.24 -14.26
N MET A 58 -1.07 -0.63 -13.29
CA MET A 58 0.23 -0.70 -12.63
C MET A 58 1.37 -0.86 -13.67
N CYS A 59 1.20 -1.79 -14.61
CA CYS A 59 2.14 -1.98 -15.71
C CYS A 59 2.25 -0.72 -16.60
N ALA A 60 1.13 -0.14 -17.02
CA ALA A 60 1.10 1.03 -17.88
C ALA A 60 1.73 2.28 -17.23
N VAL A 61 1.52 2.48 -15.92
CA VAL A 61 2.17 3.56 -15.17
C VAL A 61 3.67 3.29 -15.05
N GLY A 62 4.08 2.04 -14.88
CA GLY A 62 5.48 1.63 -14.88
C GLY A 62 6.22 1.96 -16.19
N THR A 63 5.52 2.04 -17.33
CA THR A 63 6.18 2.44 -18.60
C THR A 63 6.56 3.92 -18.65
N GLN A 64 6.01 4.76 -17.76
CA GLN A 64 6.29 6.20 -17.73
C GLN A 64 7.61 6.51 -17.04
N ARG A 65 8.41 7.39 -17.66
CA ARG A 65 9.68 7.86 -17.07
C ARG A 65 9.47 8.87 -15.94
N THR A 66 8.44 9.71 -16.06
CA THR A 66 8.16 10.80 -15.13
C THR A 66 6.66 10.92 -14.94
N VAL A 67 6.20 10.77 -13.71
CA VAL A 67 4.80 10.98 -13.33
C VAL A 67 4.64 12.34 -12.63
N PRO A 68 3.67 13.18 -13.06
CA PRO A 68 3.40 14.44 -12.39
C PRO A 68 2.92 14.22 -10.95
N ILE A 69 3.32 15.13 -10.05
CA ILE A 69 2.92 15.12 -8.63
C ILE A 69 1.40 15.40 -8.54
N MET A 70 0.73 14.87 -7.50
CA MET A 70 -0.72 15.02 -7.27
C MET A 70 -1.62 14.31 -8.30
N THR A 71 -1.09 13.29 -8.96
CA THR A 71 -1.85 12.45 -9.91
C THR A 71 -2.10 11.06 -9.35
N LEU A 72 -3.07 10.37 -9.96
CA LEU A 72 -3.38 8.98 -9.63
C LEU A 72 -2.17 8.07 -9.96
N ALA A 73 -1.45 8.37 -11.05
CA ALA A 73 -0.19 7.73 -11.39
C ALA A 73 0.89 7.91 -10.31
N ALA A 74 1.04 9.11 -9.74
CA ALA A 74 1.93 9.32 -8.60
C ALA A 74 1.49 8.52 -7.35
N GLY A 75 0.17 8.38 -7.16
CA GLY A 75 -0.45 7.49 -6.18
C GLY A 75 0.03 6.04 -6.32
N ILE A 76 0.02 5.52 -7.55
CA ILE A 76 0.49 4.17 -7.90
C ILE A 76 1.99 3.99 -7.66
N VAL A 77 2.81 4.99 -8.01
CA VAL A 77 4.27 4.92 -7.79
C VAL A 77 4.60 4.80 -6.31
N GLY A 78 3.94 5.55 -5.43
CA GLY A 78 4.18 5.38 -4.00
C GLY A 78 3.50 4.15 -3.41
N PHE A 79 2.38 3.68 -4.00
CA PHE A 79 1.82 2.36 -3.65
C PHE A 79 2.86 1.25 -3.88
N ARG A 80 3.52 1.23 -5.04
CA ARG A 80 4.61 0.29 -5.32
C ARG A 80 5.71 0.36 -4.26
N LYS A 81 6.16 1.55 -3.87
CA LYS A 81 7.19 1.71 -2.80
C LYS A 81 6.76 1.13 -1.46
N ILE A 82 5.46 1.18 -1.15
CA ILE A 82 4.91 0.59 0.08
C ILE A 82 4.88 -0.92 -0.06
N LEU A 83 4.49 -1.45 -1.22
CA LEU A 83 4.53 -2.90 -1.47
C LEU A 83 5.94 -3.46 -1.38
N ASP A 84 6.96 -2.74 -1.88
CA ASP A 84 8.36 -3.17 -1.74
C ASP A 84 8.73 -3.33 -0.25
N LYS A 85 8.39 -2.33 0.58
CA LYS A 85 8.61 -2.41 2.04
C LYS A 85 7.86 -3.54 2.69
N VAL A 86 6.63 -3.81 2.24
CA VAL A 86 5.83 -4.94 2.72
C VAL A 86 6.54 -6.26 2.40
N MET A 87 7.06 -6.41 1.17
CA MET A 87 7.80 -7.60 0.76
C MET A 87 9.10 -7.76 1.56
N ASP A 88 9.83 -6.67 1.80
CA ASP A 88 11.03 -6.68 2.64
C ASP A 88 10.69 -7.12 4.09
N ASP A 89 9.62 -6.56 4.69
CA ASP A 89 9.17 -6.94 6.04
C ASP A 89 8.72 -8.43 6.12
N ILE A 90 8.08 -8.96 5.07
CA ILE A 90 7.67 -10.38 5.00
C ILE A 90 8.91 -11.29 4.96
N ARG A 91 9.90 -10.91 4.16
CA ARG A 91 11.18 -11.64 4.00
C ARG A 91 11.96 -11.67 5.31
N ASP A 92 12.05 -10.51 5.98
CA ASP A 92 12.73 -10.38 7.26
C ASP A 92 12.02 -11.16 8.38
N SER A 93 10.69 -11.31 8.28
CA SER A 93 9.89 -12.10 9.23
C SER A 93 9.98 -13.61 9.02
N GLY A 94 10.68 -14.09 7.99
CA GLY A 94 10.78 -15.52 7.67
C GLY A 94 9.47 -16.15 7.18
N ILE A 95 8.49 -15.33 6.77
CA ILE A 95 7.22 -15.79 6.23
C ILE A 95 7.41 -16.03 4.73
N ASN A 96 6.91 -17.16 4.22
CA ASN A 96 7.00 -17.48 2.80
C ASN A 96 6.27 -16.42 1.95
N GLU A 97 6.99 -15.80 1.01
CA GLU A 97 6.45 -14.83 0.04
C GLU A 97 5.29 -15.41 -0.79
N TYR A 98 5.30 -16.73 -1.03
CA TYR A 98 4.24 -17.47 -1.73
C TYR A 98 2.85 -17.36 -1.09
N ASN A 99 2.76 -16.91 0.16
CA ASN A 99 1.48 -16.69 0.84
C ASN A 99 0.74 -15.42 0.37
N PHE A 100 1.40 -14.55 -0.41
CA PHE A 100 0.86 -13.26 -0.85
C PHE A 100 0.95 -13.06 -2.38
N PRO A 101 0.30 -13.93 -3.18
CA PRO A 101 0.42 -13.92 -4.64
C PRO A 101 -0.11 -12.64 -5.30
N SER A 102 -1.14 -11.98 -4.74
CA SER A 102 -1.76 -10.80 -5.33
C SER A 102 -0.90 -9.55 -5.13
N ILE A 103 -0.28 -9.41 -3.95
CA ILE A 103 0.74 -8.39 -3.68
C ILE A 103 1.94 -8.59 -4.61
N TYR A 104 2.45 -9.82 -4.71
CA TYR A 104 3.55 -10.14 -5.62
C TYR A 104 3.21 -9.80 -7.07
N ARG A 105 2.00 -10.14 -7.52
CA ARG A 105 1.50 -9.82 -8.87
C ARG A 105 1.42 -8.31 -9.10
N ALA A 106 1.02 -7.52 -8.10
CA ALA A 106 0.99 -6.07 -8.19
C ALA A 106 2.38 -5.48 -8.41
N VAL A 107 3.36 -5.90 -7.62
CA VAL A 107 4.77 -5.47 -7.78
C VAL A 107 5.32 -5.89 -9.13
N ALA A 108 5.17 -7.16 -9.49
CA ALA A 108 5.66 -7.71 -10.75
C ALA A 108 5.04 -7.01 -11.98
N SER A 109 3.75 -6.69 -11.94
CA SER A 109 3.09 -5.97 -13.04
C SER A 109 3.72 -4.60 -13.30
N TYR A 110 4.06 -3.88 -12.24
CA TYR A 110 4.72 -2.58 -12.34
C TYR A 110 6.17 -2.70 -12.81
N GLU A 111 6.91 -3.71 -12.33
CA GLU A 111 8.28 -3.98 -12.77
C GLU A 111 8.36 -4.35 -14.24
N VAL A 112 7.42 -5.14 -14.74
CA VAL A 112 7.29 -5.43 -16.17
C VAL A 112 7.12 -4.13 -16.95
N GLY A 113 6.30 -3.20 -16.48
CA GLY A 113 6.13 -1.88 -17.06
C GLY A 113 7.45 -1.10 -17.18
N ILE A 114 8.20 -1.02 -16.07
CA ILE A 114 9.50 -0.32 -16.02
C ILE A 114 10.54 -0.97 -16.94
N SER A 115 10.61 -2.30 -16.92
CA SER A 115 11.61 -3.08 -17.63
C SER A 115 11.38 -3.03 -19.14
N THR A 116 10.14 -3.23 -19.56
CA THR A 116 9.80 -3.40 -20.97
C THR A 116 9.47 -2.08 -21.66
N LYS A 117 8.92 -1.11 -20.93
CA LYS A 117 8.45 0.19 -21.45
C LYS A 117 7.50 0.05 -22.64
N ASN A 118 6.80 -1.08 -22.74
CA ASN A 118 5.93 -1.42 -23.86
C ASN A 118 4.48 -1.56 -23.37
N LEU A 119 3.62 -0.61 -23.78
CA LEU A 119 2.20 -0.60 -23.42
C LEU A 119 1.44 -1.79 -24.01
N ASP A 120 1.76 -2.18 -25.25
CA ASP A 120 1.10 -3.32 -25.92
C ASP A 120 1.36 -4.63 -25.17
N LEU A 121 2.52 -4.74 -24.52
CA LEU A 121 2.83 -5.89 -23.69
C LEU A 121 1.98 -5.90 -22.41
N CYS A 122 1.80 -4.76 -21.75
CA CYS A 122 0.90 -4.63 -20.61
C CYS A 122 -0.55 -5.00 -20.98
N GLU A 123 -1.00 -4.64 -22.18
CA GLU A 123 -2.33 -5.02 -22.68
C GLU A 123 -2.48 -6.53 -22.86
N LYS A 124 -1.47 -7.18 -23.45
CA LYS A 124 -1.48 -8.64 -23.69
C LYS A 124 -1.37 -9.45 -22.40
N LEU A 125 -0.57 -8.98 -21.43
CA LEU A 125 -0.33 -9.71 -20.18
C LEU A 125 -1.52 -9.64 -19.21
N PHE A 126 -2.26 -8.54 -19.22
CA PHE A 126 -3.35 -8.30 -18.28
C PHE A 126 -4.61 -7.95 -19.05
N PRO A 127 -5.50 -8.91 -19.38
CA PRO A 127 -6.71 -8.61 -20.14
C PRO A 127 -7.67 -7.73 -19.32
N CYS A 128 -8.07 -6.61 -19.89
CA CYS A 128 -9.01 -5.64 -19.31
C CYS A 128 -9.83 -5.00 -20.44
N ILE A 129 -11.06 -4.59 -20.12
CA ILE A 129 -11.98 -3.92 -21.06
C ILE A 129 -11.40 -2.59 -21.55
N GLN A 130 -10.64 -1.89 -20.71
CA GLN A 130 -10.03 -0.60 -21.01
C GLN A 130 -8.60 -0.74 -21.56
N THR A 131 -8.26 0.01 -22.61
CA THR A 131 -6.90 0.03 -23.17
C THR A 131 -5.89 0.63 -22.19
N ALA A 132 -4.64 0.14 -22.22
CA ALA A 132 -3.59 0.64 -21.34
C ALA A 132 -3.33 2.13 -21.57
N THR A 133 -3.47 2.60 -22.82
CA THR A 133 -3.32 4.01 -23.19
C THR A 133 -4.41 4.88 -22.57
N HIS A 134 -5.66 4.42 -22.51
CA HIS A 134 -6.76 5.19 -21.90
C HIS A 134 -6.56 5.34 -20.40
N LEU A 135 -6.29 4.23 -19.71
CA LEU A 135 -6.02 4.20 -18.26
C LEU A 135 -4.82 5.08 -17.89
N LEU A 136 -3.77 5.03 -18.70
CA LEU A 136 -2.57 5.81 -18.50
C LEU A 136 -2.84 7.31 -18.67
N ASN A 137 -3.54 7.70 -19.72
CA ASN A 137 -3.89 9.10 -19.95
C ASN A 137 -4.73 9.62 -18.79
N GLU A 138 -5.72 8.87 -18.31
CA GLU A 138 -6.54 9.26 -17.16
C GLU A 138 -5.76 9.31 -15.85
N ALA A 139 -4.78 8.41 -15.65
CA ALA A 139 -3.96 8.40 -14.45
C ALA A 139 -2.92 9.54 -14.41
N VAL A 140 -2.45 10.00 -15.57
CA VAL A 140 -1.38 11.01 -15.72
C VAL A 140 -1.92 12.42 -15.97
N THR A 141 -3.09 12.57 -16.60
CA THR A 141 -3.60 13.89 -16.97
C THR A 141 -4.24 14.62 -15.78
N VAL A 142 -3.61 15.74 -15.39
CA VAL A 142 -4.21 16.80 -14.55
C VAL A 142 -4.95 17.83 -15.43
N LYS A 143 -4.98 17.58 -16.74
CA LYS A 143 -5.23 18.60 -17.75
C LYS A 143 -6.71 18.69 -18.05
N HIS A 144 -7.47 19.20 -17.10
CA HIS A 144 -8.56 20.18 -17.25
C HIS A 144 -9.37 20.20 -15.95
N ARG A 145 -9.67 21.40 -15.44
CA ARG A 145 -10.60 21.62 -14.31
C ARG A 145 -12.02 21.02 -14.53
N ASN A 146 -12.29 20.49 -15.72
CA ASN A 146 -13.54 19.84 -16.13
C ASN A 146 -13.39 18.35 -16.49
N SER A 147 -12.19 17.76 -16.44
CA SER A 147 -11.98 16.34 -16.71
C SER A 147 -11.77 15.63 -15.37
N ARG A 148 -12.88 15.32 -14.69
CA ARG A 148 -12.87 14.41 -13.55
C ARG A 148 -12.35 13.06 -14.05
N ALA A 149 -11.50 12.40 -13.28
CA ALA A 149 -11.13 11.00 -13.54
C ALA A 149 -12.43 10.21 -13.75
N THR A 150 -12.56 9.51 -14.87
CA THR A 150 -13.81 8.80 -15.18
C THR A 150 -14.02 7.71 -14.14
N CYS A 151 -15.28 7.37 -13.89
CA CYS A 151 -15.65 6.33 -12.93
C CYS A 151 -14.97 4.99 -13.21
N ASN A 152 -14.67 4.70 -14.48
CA ASN A 152 -13.97 3.50 -14.86
C ASN A 152 -12.48 3.54 -14.49
N ALA A 153 -11.79 4.67 -14.71
CA ALA A 153 -10.39 4.83 -14.28
C ALA A 153 -10.28 4.76 -12.76
N VAL A 154 -11.13 5.51 -12.06
CA VAL A 154 -11.22 5.56 -10.60
C VAL A 154 -11.52 4.16 -10.05
N GLY A 155 -12.55 3.48 -10.55
CA GLY A 155 -12.95 2.16 -10.08
C GLY A 155 -11.84 1.11 -10.21
N SER A 156 -11.01 1.21 -11.26
CA SER A 156 -9.89 0.30 -11.46
C SER A 156 -8.63 0.62 -10.65
N LEU A 157 -8.48 1.84 -10.16
CA LEU A 157 -7.24 2.33 -9.52
C LEU A 157 -7.37 2.57 -8.03
N CYS A 158 -8.55 2.97 -7.61
CA CYS A 158 -8.81 3.41 -6.26
C CYS A 158 -8.68 2.34 -5.18
N PRO A 159 -8.97 1.07 -5.44
CA PRO A 159 -8.70 0.04 -4.45
C PRO A 159 -7.21 -0.07 -4.12
N GLY A 160 -6.34 -0.08 -5.14
CA GLY A 160 -4.88 -0.09 -4.93
C GLY A 160 -4.37 1.17 -4.20
N VAL A 161 -4.88 2.35 -4.56
CA VAL A 161 -4.51 3.60 -3.87
C VAL A 161 -5.01 3.62 -2.42
N SER A 162 -6.21 3.10 -2.16
CA SER A 162 -6.80 3.06 -0.81
C SER A 162 -6.08 2.05 0.09
N ILE A 163 -5.78 0.87 -0.43
CA ILE A 163 -4.96 -0.14 0.25
C ILE A 163 -3.56 0.40 0.51
N GLY A 164 -2.98 1.11 -0.46
CA GLY A 164 -1.73 1.81 -0.30
C GLY A 164 -1.76 2.83 0.84
N CYS A 165 -2.81 3.65 0.94
CA CYS A 165 -2.95 4.58 2.04
C CYS A 165 -3.04 3.87 3.41
N ALA A 166 -3.81 2.78 3.51
CA ALA A 166 -3.93 2.00 4.72
C ALA A 166 -2.59 1.36 5.14
N LEU A 167 -1.89 0.71 4.21
CA LEU A 167 -0.58 0.11 4.45
C LEU A 167 0.47 1.17 4.80
N CYS A 168 0.39 2.35 4.20
CA CYS A 168 1.36 3.41 4.46
C CYS A 168 1.38 3.84 5.93
N GLY A 169 0.21 3.87 6.60
CA GLY A 169 0.14 4.18 8.03
C GLY A 169 0.92 3.19 8.91
N VAL A 170 1.07 1.95 8.46
CA VAL A 170 1.74 0.87 9.20
C VAL A 170 3.22 0.74 8.82
N PHE A 171 3.55 0.86 7.53
CA PHE A 171 4.89 0.59 6.98
C PHE A 171 5.71 1.87 6.71
N ALA A 172 5.10 3.05 6.70
CA ALA A 172 5.79 4.30 6.38
C ALA A 172 5.20 5.55 7.08
N PRO A 173 4.95 5.53 8.40
CA PRO A 173 4.34 6.65 9.11
C PRO A 173 5.13 7.95 8.89
N GLY A 174 4.43 9.02 8.48
CA GLY A 174 5.01 10.35 8.24
C GLY A 174 5.32 10.71 6.78
N THR A 175 5.33 9.74 5.86
CA THR A 175 5.59 10.00 4.42
C THR A 175 4.35 9.84 3.52
N CYS A 176 3.24 9.41 4.10
CA CYS A 176 2.03 8.98 3.40
C CYS A 176 1.06 10.08 3.00
N GLY A 177 1.29 11.31 3.45
CA GLY A 177 0.33 12.41 3.31
C GLY A 177 -0.14 12.58 1.87
N GLN A 178 0.77 12.55 0.91
CA GLN A 178 0.43 12.74 -0.51
C GLN A 178 -0.38 11.56 -1.09
N GLN A 179 -0.01 10.30 -0.79
CA GLN A 179 -0.77 9.11 -1.21
C GLN A 179 -2.20 9.13 -0.66
N CYS A 180 -2.34 9.41 0.63
CA CYS A 180 -3.63 9.41 1.32
C CYS A 180 -4.49 10.62 0.95
N ILE A 181 -3.90 11.76 0.64
CA ILE A 181 -4.64 12.91 0.10
C ILE A 181 -5.15 12.59 -1.31
N VAL A 182 -4.31 12.00 -2.16
CA VAL A 182 -4.74 11.58 -3.51
C VAL A 182 -5.81 10.49 -3.41
N GLY A 183 -5.65 9.49 -2.55
CA GLY A 183 -6.69 8.48 -2.30
C GLY A 183 -7.98 9.06 -1.71
N GLY A 184 -7.89 9.88 -0.68
CA GLY A 184 -9.07 10.49 -0.05
C GLY A 184 -9.83 11.43 -1.00
N ILE A 185 -9.10 12.26 -1.75
CA ILE A 185 -9.73 13.18 -2.71
C ILE A 185 -10.20 12.40 -3.93
N TYR A 186 -9.32 11.74 -4.67
CA TYR A 186 -9.71 11.12 -5.94
C TYR A 186 -10.50 9.83 -5.78
N CYS A 187 -10.31 9.04 -4.72
CA CYS A 187 -11.06 7.80 -4.52
C CYS A 187 -12.25 7.97 -3.58
N GLY A 188 -12.16 8.84 -2.58
CA GLY A 188 -13.28 9.18 -1.70
C GLY A 188 -14.37 9.98 -2.42
N VAL A 189 -14.03 11.07 -3.12
CA VAL A 189 -15.07 11.90 -3.76
C VAL A 189 -15.60 11.27 -5.05
N SER A 190 -14.76 10.50 -5.75
CA SER A 190 -15.16 9.85 -7.00
C SER A 190 -16.01 8.62 -6.74
N SER A 191 -15.77 7.85 -5.67
CA SER A 191 -16.69 6.74 -5.31
C SER A 191 -18.10 7.25 -5.03
N TYR A 192 -18.24 8.39 -4.33
CA TYR A 192 -19.54 9.02 -4.11
C TYR A 192 -20.21 9.51 -5.40
N SER A 193 -19.44 10.17 -6.27
CA SER A 193 -19.99 10.74 -7.52
C SER A 193 -20.24 9.71 -8.62
N CYS A 194 -19.53 8.57 -8.59
CA CYS A 194 -19.73 7.47 -9.53
C CYS A 194 -20.87 6.54 -9.14
N SER A 195 -21.03 6.27 -7.84
CA SER A 195 -22.22 5.56 -7.33
C SER A 195 -23.53 6.30 -7.61
N TYR A 196 -23.47 7.60 -7.89
CA TYR A 196 -24.63 8.40 -8.28
C TYR A 196 -25.01 8.23 -9.75
N LYS A 197 -24.03 7.99 -10.64
CA LYS A 197 -24.29 7.80 -12.08
C LYS A 197 -24.88 6.43 -12.41
N ASP A 198 -24.57 5.40 -11.62
CA ASP A 198 -25.14 4.05 -11.79
C ASP A 198 -26.63 3.95 -11.37
N LYS A 199 -27.26 5.05 -10.91
CA LYS A 199 -28.70 5.09 -10.54
C LYS A 199 -29.61 5.79 -11.56
N GLU A 200 -29.06 6.32 -12.66
CA GLU A 200 -29.83 7.00 -13.71
C GLU A 200 -29.90 6.21 -15.04
N ASP A 201 -29.28 5.03 -15.12
CA ASP A 201 -29.41 4.05 -16.22
C ASP A 201 -30.10 2.76 -15.73
#